data_AF-A0A6H1ZTP9-F1
#
_entry.id   AF-A0A6H1ZTP9-F1
#
_cell.length_a   1.000
_cell.length_b   1.000
_cell.length_c   1.000
_cell.angle_alpha   90.00
_cell.angle_beta   90.00
_cell.angle_gamma   90.00
#
_symmetry.space_group_name_H-M   'P 1'
#
loop_
_entity.id
_entity.type
_entity.pdbx_description
1 polymer ?
#
loop_
_entity_poly.entity_id
_entity_poly.type
_entity_poly.pdbx_seq_one_letter_code
_entity_poly.pdbx_strand_id
1 'polypeptide(L)'
;MRVCIEKSTGKLIESQSGGETQEHLDTLIQNAINTGYAKEDVEVKFVDDAELSVLIESSKTPEQVAAEEAAAAAKIAKAQAFIDNLPRWALVETTINNIGNLADAKAFLLKLARVTYWLAKNTEE
;
A
#
# COMPACT_ATOMS: atom_id res chain seq x y z
N MET A 1 30.07 -12.58 0.94
CA MET A 1 29.22 -12.17 -0.20
C MET A 1 28.88 -10.68 -0.07
N ARG A 2 28.50 -10.01 -1.16
CA ARG A 2 27.93 -8.65 -1.10
C ARG A 2 26.56 -8.66 -1.74
N VAL A 3 25.63 -7.94 -1.13
CA VAL A 3 24.21 -7.90 -1.53
C VAL A 3 23.73 -6.47 -1.67
N CYS A 4 22.79 -6.26 -2.57
CA CYS A 4 21.99 -5.05 -2.71
C CYS A 4 20.53 -5.39 -2.39
N ILE A 5 19.90 -4.60 -1.53
CA ILE A 5 18.54 -4.83 -1.00
C ILE A 5 17.73 -3.55 -1.16
N GLU A 6 16.46 -3.69 -1.54
CA GLU A 6 15.47 -2.61 -1.50
C GLU A 6 14.97 -2.39 -0.07
N LYS A 7 15.12 -1.17 0.47
CA LYS A 7 14.80 -0.88 1.88
C LYS A 7 13.32 -1.01 2.22
N SER A 8 12.44 -0.63 1.30
CA SER A 8 10.99 -0.61 1.53
C SER A 8 10.38 -2.00 1.62
N THR A 9 10.92 -2.94 0.85
CA THR A 9 10.37 -4.31 0.71
C THR A 9 11.24 -5.36 1.37
N GLY A 10 12.52 -5.07 1.64
CA GLY A 10 13.52 -6.04 2.07
C GLY A 10 13.96 -7.00 0.95
N LYS A 11 13.55 -6.74 -0.30
CA LYS A 11 13.81 -7.61 -1.45
C LYS A 11 15.29 -7.58 -1.83
N LEU A 12 15.89 -8.75 -2.00
CA LEU A 12 17.20 -8.89 -2.61
C LEU A 12 17.15 -8.47 -4.09
N ILE A 13 17.92 -7.44 -4.46
CA ILE A 13 18.02 -6.90 -5.82
C ILE A 13 19.11 -7.66 -6.60
N GLU A 14 20.29 -7.76 -6.00
CA GLU A 14 21.46 -8.37 -6.62
C GLU A 14 22.39 -8.94 -5.54
N SER A 15 23.05 -10.07 -5.82
CA SER A 15 24.13 -10.61 -5.00
C SER A 15 25.34 -10.93 -5.87
N GLN A 16 26.54 -10.61 -5.38
CA GLN A 16 27.78 -10.88 -6.10
C GLN A 16 28.86 -11.41 -5.14
N SER A 17 29.74 -12.27 -5.67
CA SER A 17 30.93 -12.77 -4.98
C SER A 17 32.16 -11.91 -5.31
N GLY A 18 33.14 -11.89 -4.40
CA GLY A 18 34.46 -11.26 -4.61
C GLY A 18 34.71 -9.95 -3.85
N GLY A 19 35.62 -9.99 -2.86
CA GLY A 19 36.25 -8.82 -2.21
C GLY A 19 35.37 -7.95 -1.31
N GLU A 20 35.92 -7.60 -0.13
CA GLU A 20 35.27 -6.87 0.97
C GLU A 20 35.63 -5.37 0.97
N THR A 21 35.76 -4.75 -0.19
CA THR A 21 36.12 -3.32 -0.31
C THR A 21 34.89 -2.45 -0.53
N GLN A 22 34.94 -1.20 -0.05
CA GLN A 22 33.86 -0.23 -0.26
C GLN A 22 33.56 0.01 -1.75
N GLU A 23 34.58 0.03 -2.60
CA GLU A 23 34.43 0.19 -4.05
C GLU A 23 33.52 -0.89 -4.69
N HIS A 24 33.54 -2.11 -4.15
CA HIS A 24 32.66 -3.18 -4.63
C HIS A 24 31.20 -2.98 -4.21
N LEU A 25 30.96 -2.36 -3.04
CA LEU A 25 29.61 -1.97 -2.62
C LEU A 25 29.09 -0.81 -3.46
N ASP A 26 29.96 0.16 -3.78
CA ASP A 26 29.61 1.30 -4.63
C ASP A 26 29.22 0.85 -6.04
N THR A 27 29.84 -0.22 -6.54
CA THR A 27 29.48 -0.84 -7.82
C THR A 27 28.06 -1.42 -7.79
N LEU A 28 27.66 -2.10 -6.71
CA LEU A 28 26.28 -2.60 -6.55
C LEU A 28 25.26 -1.46 -6.47
N ILE A 29 25.60 -0.36 -5.78
CA ILE A 29 24.75 0.83 -5.76
C ILE A 29 24.57 1.36 -7.18
N GLN A 30 25.65 1.50 -7.95
CA GLN A 30 25.58 2.00 -9.31
C GLN A 30 24.79 1.08 -10.24
N ASN A 31 24.91 -0.24 -10.08
CA ASN A 31 24.08 -1.21 -10.80
C ASN A 31 22.60 -1.03 -10.50
N ALA A 32 22.22 -0.89 -9.23
CA ALA A 32 20.84 -0.66 -8.83
C ALA A 32 20.28 0.65 -9.40
N ILE A 33 21.09 1.72 -9.42
CA ILE A 33 20.71 2.98 -10.07
C ILE A 33 20.49 2.78 -11.57
N ASN A 34 21.37 2.05 -12.24
CA ASN A 34 21.26 1.77 -13.67
C ASN A 34 20.01 0.92 -14.01
N THR A 35 19.49 0.13 -13.07
CA THR A 35 18.25 -0.65 -13.21
C THR A 35 16.99 0.12 -12.79
N GLY A 36 17.13 1.36 -12.32
CA GLY A 36 16.02 2.29 -12.05
C GLY A 36 15.69 2.50 -10.57
N TYR A 37 16.47 1.95 -9.63
CA TYR A 37 16.28 2.23 -8.21
C TYR A 37 16.87 3.59 -7.81
N ALA A 38 16.23 4.29 -6.87
CA ALA A 38 16.84 5.47 -6.26
C ALA A 38 17.93 5.03 -5.27
N LYS A 39 19.01 5.83 -5.16
CA LYS A 39 20.15 5.51 -4.29
C LYS A 39 19.71 5.43 -2.82
N GLU A 40 18.79 6.29 -2.42
CA GLU A 40 18.19 6.38 -1.10
C GLU A 40 17.35 5.15 -0.73
N ASP A 41 16.80 4.45 -1.73
CA ASP A 41 15.91 3.30 -1.54
C ASP A 41 16.67 1.96 -1.45
N VAL A 42 17.99 1.98 -1.68
CA VAL A 42 18.83 0.77 -1.67
C VAL A 42 19.81 0.74 -0.50
N GLU A 43 20.08 -0.46 -0.01
CA GLU A 43 21.11 -0.75 0.98
C GLU A 43 22.06 -1.81 0.41
N VAL A 44 23.36 -1.60 0.58
CA VAL A 44 24.39 -2.58 0.22
C VAL A 44 25.19 -2.96 1.45
N LYS A 45 25.43 -4.26 1.62
CA LYS A 45 26.19 -4.78 2.75
C LYS A 45 26.93 -6.06 2.39
N PHE A 46 27.95 -6.37 3.19
CA PHE A 46 28.58 -7.67 3.18
C PHE A 46 27.77 -8.62 4.05
N VAL A 47 27.57 -9.84 3.55
CA VAL A 47 26.87 -10.92 4.24
C VAL A 47 27.60 -12.23 4.02
N ASP A 48 27.47 -13.18 4.93
CA ASP A 48 27.88 -14.55 4.70
C ASP A 48 26.82 -15.35 3.91
N ASP A 49 27.13 -16.62 3.59
CA ASP A 49 26.23 -17.47 2.81
C ASP A 49 24.96 -17.87 3.59
N ALA A 50 25.03 -17.91 4.93
CA ALA A 50 23.90 -18.21 5.78
C ALA A 50 22.92 -17.02 5.81
N GLU A 51 23.45 -15.81 5.96
CA GLU A 51 22.70 -14.55 5.88
C GLU A 51 22.08 -14.34 4.50
N LEU A 52 22.81 -14.67 3.42
CA LEU A 52 22.25 -14.63 2.06
C LEU A 52 21.07 -15.59 1.91
N SER A 53 21.18 -16.81 2.46
CA SER A 53 20.09 -17.80 2.41
C SER A 53 18.84 -17.29 3.12
N VAL A 54 19.01 -16.68 4.31
CA VAL A 54 17.91 -16.05 5.05
C VAL A 54 17.28 -14.89 4.27
N LEU A 55 18.08 -14.07 3.58
CA LEU A 55 17.57 -12.97 2.76
C LEU A 55 16.76 -13.45 1.55
N ILE A 56 17.17 -14.56 0.92
CA ILE A 56 16.43 -15.17 -0.18
C ILE A 56 15.11 -15.75 0.32
N GLU A 57 15.12 -16.45 1.46
CA GLU A 57 13.91 -17.06 2.04
C GLU A 57 12.91 -16.02 2.58
N SER A 58 13.41 -14.90 3.10
CA SER A 58 12.58 -13.81 3.63
C SER A 58 12.11 -12.80 2.57
N SER A 59 12.70 -12.84 1.37
CA SER A 59 12.27 -12.00 0.26
C SER A 59 10.88 -12.42 -0.20
N LYS A 60 9.96 -11.46 -0.26
CA LYS A 60 8.62 -11.68 -0.78
C LYS A 60 8.68 -12.10 -2.25
N THR A 61 7.87 -13.08 -2.64
CA THR A 61 7.71 -13.42 -4.06
C THR A 61 7.00 -12.29 -4.80
N PRO A 62 7.16 -12.17 -6.14
CA PRO A 62 6.41 -11.20 -6.93
C PRO A 62 4.90 -11.28 -6.70
N GLU A 63 4.36 -12.48 -6.50
CA GLU A 63 2.94 -12.71 -6.21
C GLU A 63 2.53 -12.13 -4.86
N GLN A 64 3.38 -12.24 -3.83
CA GLN A 64 3.11 -11.69 -2.51
C GLN A 64 3.12 -10.15 -2.52
N VAL A 65 4.09 -9.55 -3.22
CA VAL A 65 4.15 -8.08 -3.39
C VAL A 65 2.92 -7.59 -4.15
N ALA A 66 2.56 -8.24 -5.27
CA ALA A 66 1.38 -7.88 -6.05
C ALA A 66 0.08 -8.04 -5.24
N ALA A 67 -0.02 -9.06 -4.38
CA ALA A 67 -1.18 -9.26 -3.51
C ALA A 67 -1.32 -8.16 -2.45
N GLU A 68 -0.22 -7.71 -1.85
CA GLU A 68 -0.23 -6.61 -0.89
C GLU A 68 -0.60 -5.28 -1.55
N GLU A 69 -0.03 -4.98 -2.72
CA GLU A 69 -0.37 -3.79 -3.51
C GLU A 69 -1.85 -3.79 -3.92
N ALA A 70 -2.36 -4.93 -4.38
CA ALA A 70 -3.78 -5.09 -4.73
C ALA A 70 -4.68 -4.89 -3.50
N ALA A 71 -4.30 -5.42 -2.33
CA ALA A 71 -5.04 -5.22 -1.09
C ALA A 71 -5.02 -3.75 -0.64
N ALA A 72 -3.88 -3.07 -0.75
CA ALA A 72 -3.76 -1.65 -0.47
C ALA A 72 -4.61 -0.79 -1.43
N ALA A 73 -4.56 -1.09 -2.73
CA ALA A 73 -5.38 -0.44 -3.75
C ALA A 73 -6.89 -0.66 -3.50
N ALA A 74 -7.29 -1.88 -3.11
CA ALA A 74 -8.68 -2.18 -2.76
C ALA A 74 -9.16 -1.36 -1.55
N LYS A 75 -8.32 -1.18 -0.52
CA LYS A 75 -8.65 -0.32 0.64
C LYS A 75 -8.84 1.14 0.22
N ILE A 76 -7.97 1.67 -0.63
CA ILE A 76 -8.08 3.04 -1.15
C ILE A 76 -9.35 3.19 -1.99
N ALA A 77 -9.62 2.26 -2.90
CA ALA A 77 -10.83 2.28 -3.72
C ALA A 77 -12.12 2.25 -2.87
N LYS A 78 -12.12 1.45 -1.80
CA LYS A 78 -13.24 1.38 -0.84
C LYS A 78 -13.45 2.71 -0.12
N ALA A 79 -12.37 3.35 0.32
CA ALA A 79 -12.42 4.67 0.97
C ALA A 79 -12.89 5.77 0.00
N GLN A 80 -12.45 5.73 -1.26
CA GLN A 80 -12.90 6.69 -2.27
C GLN A 80 -14.38 6.51 -2.61
N ALA A 81 -14.85 5.26 -2.74
CA ALA A 81 -16.26 4.97 -2.96
C ALA A 81 -17.14 5.50 -1.82
N PHE A 82 -16.64 5.51 -0.58
CA PHE A 82 -17.33 6.12 0.55
C PHE A 82 -17.46 7.64 0.40
N ILE A 83 -16.37 8.31 0.02
CA ILE A 83 -16.35 9.76 -0.21
C ILE A 83 -17.33 10.15 -1.33
N ASP A 84 -17.31 9.42 -2.45
CA ASP A 84 -18.09 9.74 -3.64
C ASP A 84 -19.61 9.54 -3.43
N ASN A 85 -20.01 8.61 -2.55
CA ASN A 85 -21.41 8.27 -2.34
C ASN A 85 -22.05 9.01 -1.14
N LEU A 86 -21.26 9.67 -0.29
CA LEU A 86 -21.79 10.41 0.84
C LEU A 86 -22.18 11.84 0.46
N PRO A 87 -23.43 12.26 0.72
CA PRO A 87 -23.79 13.67 0.62
C PRO A 87 -22.99 14.49 1.65
N ARG A 88 -22.51 15.67 1.24
CA ARG A 88 -21.83 16.60 2.16
C ARG A 88 -22.78 17.02 3.29
N TRP A 89 -22.23 17.26 4.47
CA TRP A 89 -23.01 17.63 5.66
C TRP A 89 -23.97 18.80 5.41
N ALA A 90 -23.52 19.85 4.73
CA ALA A 90 -24.37 21.00 4.39
C ALA A 90 -25.62 20.64 3.57
N LEU A 91 -25.51 19.66 2.66
CA LEU A 91 -26.65 19.16 1.89
C LEU A 91 -27.60 18.34 2.76
N VAL A 92 -27.06 17.54 3.68
CA VAL A 92 -27.85 16.77 4.66
C VAL A 92 -28.64 17.71 5.57
N GLU A 93 -27.97 18.70 6.16
CA GLU A 93 -28.58 19.71 7.03
C GLU A 93 -29.66 20.50 6.30
N THR A 94 -29.38 20.97 5.09
CA THR A 94 -30.37 21.66 4.24
C THR A 94 -31.58 20.77 3.95
N THR A 95 -31.34 19.49 3.63
CA THR A 95 -32.42 18.54 3.34
C THR A 95 -33.30 18.33 4.58
N ILE A 96 -32.71 18.17 5.77
CA ILE A 96 -33.44 17.99 7.03
C ILE A 96 -34.28 19.23 7.36
N ASN A 97 -33.68 20.42 7.27
CA ASN A 97 -34.36 21.67 7.60
C ASN A 97 -35.52 21.99 6.64
N ASN A 98 -35.48 21.45 5.41
CA ASN A 98 -36.52 21.64 4.40
C ASN A 98 -37.58 20.53 4.37
N ILE A 99 -37.56 19.56 5.30
CA ILE A 99 -38.61 18.52 5.38
C ILE A 99 -39.95 19.19 5.73
N GLY A 100 -40.84 19.28 4.76
CA GLY A 100 -42.16 19.89 4.93
C GLY A 100 -43.26 18.89 5.30
N ASN A 101 -43.02 17.58 5.12
CA ASN A 101 -44.04 16.55 5.35
C ASN A 101 -43.43 15.17 5.69
N LEU A 102 -44.29 14.26 6.11
CA LEU A 102 -43.92 12.91 6.52
C LEU A 102 -43.36 12.04 5.37
N ALA A 103 -43.79 12.26 4.13
CA ALA A 103 -43.29 11.50 2.99
C ALA A 103 -41.82 11.84 2.70
N ASP A 104 -41.46 13.13 2.78
CA ASP A 104 -40.08 13.61 2.61
C ASP A 104 -39.18 13.09 3.75
N ALA A 105 -39.69 13.11 4.99
CA ALA A 105 -38.98 12.54 6.14
C ALA A 105 -38.70 11.05 5.95
N LYS A 106 -39.68 10.28 5.49
CA LYS A 106 -39.54 8.84 5.22
C LYS A 106 -38.53 8.57 4.11
N ALA A 107 -38.54 9.36 3.04
CA ALA A 107 -37.59 9.24 1.94
C ALA A 107 -36.15 9.52 2.40
N PHE A 108 -35.95 10.55 3.23
CA PHE A 108 -34.64 10.86 3.81
C PHE A 108 -34.14 9.73 4.71
N LEU A 109 -34.97 9.23 5.63
CA LEU A 109 -34.61 8.14 6.55
C LEU A 109 -34.24 6.85 5.81
N LEU A 110 -34.95 6.50 4.74
CA LEU A 110 -34.62 5.32 3.92
C LEU A 110 -33.26 5.46 3.23
N LYS A 111 -32.93 6.65 2.72
CA LYS A 111 -31.61 6.92 2.14
C LYS A 111 -30.51 6.82 3.19
N LEU A 112 -30.72 7.43 4.36
CA LEU A 112 -29.78 7.35 5.48
C LEU A 112 -29.55 5.89 5.91
N ALA A 113 -30.63 5.12 6.11
CA ALA A 113 -30.54 3.71 6.49
C ALA A 113 -29.77 2.87 5.47
N ARG A 114 -29.94 3.13 4.17
CA ARG A 114 -29.20 2.43 3.10
C ARG A 114 -27.69 2.72 3.18
N VAL A 115 -27.32 3.97 3.40
CA VAL A 115 -25.91 4.37 3.56
C VAL A 115 -25.31 3.73 4.81
N THR A 116 -26.00 3.78 5.96
CA THR A 116 -25.56 3.15 7.19
C THR A 116 -25.41 1.64 7.06
N TYR A 117 -26.35 0.98 6.38
CA TYR A 117 -26.27 -0.46 6.10
C TYR A 117 -25.11 -0.81 5.16
N TRP A 118 -24.92 -0.03 4.08
CA TRP A 118 -23.80 -0.21 3.18
C TRP A 118 -22.47 -0.04 3.92
N LEU A 119 -22.37 0.98 4.77
CA LEU A 119 -21.20 1.19 5.63
C LEU A 119 -20.94 -0.03 6.49
N ALA A 120 -21.90 -0.42 7.33
CA ALA A 120 -21.76 -1.55 8.24
C ALA A 120 -21.28 -2.82 7.51
N LYS A 121 -21.88 -3.14 6.35
CA LYS A 121 -21.49 -4.31 5.53
C LYS A 121 -20.10 -4.20 4.91
N ASN A 122 -19.63 -2.98 4.65
CA ASN A 122 -18.34 -2.71 4.01
C ASN A 122 -17.29 -2.22 5.02
N THR A 123 -17.55 -2.21 6.32
CA THR A 123 -16.54 -1.91 7.35
C THR A 123 -16.11 -3.13 8.15
N GLU A 124 -16.56 -4.34 7.80
CA GLU A 124 -16.00 -5.57 8.40
C GLU A 124 -14.48 -5.66 8.12
N GLU A 125 -13.72 -5.85 9.20
CA GLU A 125 -12.25 -5.82 9.32
C GLU A 125 -11.53 -6.89 8.48
#